data_AF-A0A1J3H0K3-F1
#
_entry.id   AF-A0A1J3H0K3-F1
#
_cell.length_a   1.000
_cell.length_b   1.000
_cell.length_c   1.000
_cell.angle_alpha   90.00
_cell.angle_beta   90.00
_cell.angle_gamma   90.00
#
_symmetry.space_group_name_H-M   'P 1'
#
loop_
_entity.id
_entity.type
_entity.pdbx_description
1 polymer ?
#
loop_
_entity_poly.entity_id
_entity_poly.type
_entity_poly.pdbx_seq_one_letter_code
_entity_poly.pdbx_strand_id
1 'polypeptide(L)'
;NATIDILTGLKKKVVTLTLKDKGFSTVEISGLDIGWGQRIPLTLDKGTGFWSLKRELPEGQFEYKYIIDGEWTHNELEPFIGPNKDGHTNNYAKVVDDPTSVDGATRERLTSEDPELLEDERLKIIQFLETCSKAEV
;
A
#
# COMPACT_ATOMS: atom_id res chain seq x y z
N ASN A 1 4.24 0.73 10.97
CA ASN A 1 4.89 0.35 9.69
C ASN A 1 6.40 0.32 9.78
N ALA A 2 7.10 1.44 10.04
CA ALA A 2 8.57 1.44 10.10
C ALA A 2 9.19 0.40 11.07
N THR A 3 8.58 0.18 12.24
CA THR A 3 9.03 -0.84 13.21
C THR A 3 9.06 -2.26 12.63
N ILE A 4 8.01 -2.63 11.89
CA ILE A 4 7.91 -3.96 11.28
C ILE A 4 8.96 -4.10 10.17
N ASP A 5 9.12 -3.06 9.36
CA ASP A 5 10.07 -3.07 8.25
C ASP A 5 11.52 -3.21 8.72
N ILE A 6 11.87 -2.65 9.90
CA ILE A 6 13.19 -2.87 10.55
C ILE A 6 13.36 -4.33 10.99
N LEU A 7 12.30 -4.96 11.50
CA LEU A 7 12.36 -6.30 12.10
C LEU A 7 12.27 -7.43 11.07
N THR A 8 11.48 -7.26 10.02
CA THR A 8 11.19 -8.30 9.01
C THR A 8 11.74 -7.98 7.62
N GLY A 9 12.29 -6.78 7.43
CA GLY A 9 12.70 -6.28 6.11
C GLY A 9 11.52 -5.88 5.22
N LEU A 10 11.86 -5.32 4.04
CA LEU A 10 10.91 -4.87 3.02
C LEU A 10 10.82 -5.88 1.87
N LYS A 11 9.77 -6.69 1.85
CA LYS A 11 9.43 -7.56 0.72
C LYS A 11 8.38 -6.87 -0.14
N LYS A 12 8.66 -6.73 -1.45
CA LYS A 12 7.73 -6.12 -2.41
C LYS A 12 7.06 -7.17 -3.29
N LYS A 13 5.80 -6.93 -3.63
CA LYS A 13 5.03 -7.70 -4.61
C LYS A 13 4.44 -6.79 -5.67
N VAL A 14 4.31 -7.31 -6.89
CA VAL A 14 3.60 -6.62 -7.97
C VAL A 14 2.11 -6.71 -7.72
N VAL A 15 1.47 -5.57 -7.54
CA VAL A 15 0.02 -5.39 -7.52
C VAL A 15 -0.42 -4.88 -8.89
N THR A 16 -1.51 -5.46 -9.41
CA THR A 16 -2.15 -4.97 -10.64
C THR A 16 -3.53 -4.42 -10.28
N LEU A 17 -3.74 -3.13 -10.55
CA LEU A 17 -5.01 -2.44 -10.35
C LEU A 17 -5.69 -2.28 -11.71
N THR A 18 -7.01 -2.48 -11.77
CA THR A 18 -7.72 -2.48 -13.06
C THR A 18 -9.06 -1.79 -12.99
N LEU A 19 -9.39 -1.05 -14.04
CA LEU A 19 -10.69 -0.42 -14.19
C LEU A 19 -11.26 -0.74 -15.57
N LYS A 20 -12.49 -1.25 -15.60
CA LYS A 20 -13.19 -1.53 -16.86
C LYS A 20 -13.48 -0.22 -17.59
N ASP A 21 -13.10 -0.16 -18.86
CA ASP A 21 -13.38 1.01 -19.69
C ASP A 21 -14.87 1.17 -19.96
N LYS A 22 -15.34 2.43 -19.97
CA LYS A 22 -16.70 2.83 -20.34
C LYS A 22 -16.68 3.99 -21.34
N GLY A 23 -15.60 4.14 -22.10
CA GLY A 23 -15.38 5.27 -23.00
C GLY A 23 -14.71 6.46 -22.31
N PHE A 24 -13.87 6.19 -21.31
CA PHE A 24 -13.14 7.25 -20.59
C PHE A 24 -12.04 7.83 -21.47
N SER A 25 -11.73 9.11 -21.31
CA SER A 25 -10.62 9.74 -22.02
C SER A 25 -9.30 9.57 -21.26
N THR A 26 -9.36 9.66 -19.93
CA THR A 26 -8.23 9.56 -19.03
C THR A 26 -8.61 8.82 -17.76
N VAL A 27 -7.72 7.95 -17.29
CA VAL A 27 -7.85 7.27 -16.00
C VAL A 27 -6.51 7.39 -15.28
N GLU A 28 -6.54 7.96 -14.09
CA GLU A 28 -5.37 8.09 -13.21
C GLU A 28 -5.68 7.48 -11.84
N ILE A 29 -4.63 7.21 -11.05
CA ILE A 29 -4.74 6.84 -9.64
C ILE A 29 -3.94 7.81 -8.78
N SER A 30 -4.46 8.13 -7.60
CA SER A 30 -3.77 8.83 -6.51
C SER A 30 -3.90 8.06 -5.19
N GLY A 31 -3.02 8.33 -4.22
CA GLY A 31 -2.85 7.51 -3.02
C GLY A 31 -1.68 6.53 -3.17
N LEU A 32 -1.87 5.25 -2.85
CA LEU A 32 -0.84 4.21 -2.96
C LEU A 32 0.49 4.61 -2.27
N ASP A 33 1.62 4.34 -2.93
CA ASP A 33 3.00 4.70 -2.56
C ASP A 33 3.40 6.11 -3.00
N ILE A 34 2.52 6.87 -3.66
CA ILE A 34 2.80 8.21 -4.19
C ILE A 34 2.09 9.35 -3.45
N GLY A 35 1.18 9.01 -2.54
CA GLY A 35 0.40 9.96 -1.78
C GLY A 35 -0.71 10.66 -2.58
N TRP A 36 -1.50 11.47 -1.88
CA TRP A 36 -2.73 12.09 -2.41
C TRP A 36 -2.51 13.35 -3.25
N GLY A 37 -1.28 13.88 -3.29
CA GLY A 37 -0.92 15.06 -4.09
C GLY A 37 -0.40 14.74 -5.50
N GLN A 38 -0.13 13.47 -5.78
CA GLN A 38 0.42 13.00 -7.05
C GLN A 38 -0.59 12.11 -7.78
N ARG A 39 -0.38 11.90 -9.08
CA ARG A 39 -1.23 11.06 -9.93
C ARG A 39 -0.38 10.22 -10.87
N ILE A 40 -0.83 9.01 -11.16
CA ILE A 40 -0.23 8.12 -12.16
C ILE A 40 -1.30 7.77 -13.19
N PRO A 41 -1.06 8.01 -14.48
CA PRO A 41 -1.97 7.56 -15.53
C PRO A 41 -1.95 6.04 -15.68
N LEU A 42 -3.13 5.46 -15.93
CA LEU A 42 -3.28 4.06 -16.31
C LEU A 42 -3.16 3.90 -17.82
N THR A 43 -2.82 2.68 -18.25
CA THR A 43 -2.78 2.33 -19.67
C THR A 43 -4.03 1.53 -20.04
N LEU A 44 -4.76 1.99 -21.05
CA LEU A 44 -5.87 1.24 -21.65
C LEU A 44 -5.33 0.14 -22.56
N ASP A 45 -5.66 -1.10 -22.24
CA ASP A 45 -5.57 -2.21 -23.17
C ASP A 45 -6.86 -2.31 -23.99
N LYS A 46 -6.78 -1.92 -25.26
CA LYS A 46 -7.92 -1.94 -26.19
C LYS A 46 -8.41 -3.35 -26.54
N GLY A 47 -7.56 -4.37 -26.37
CA GLY A 47 -7.94 -5.76 -26.64
C GLY A 47 -8.84 -6.32 -25.54
N THR A 48 -8.62 -5.92 -24.29
CA THR A 48 -9.38 -6.38 -23.12
C THR A 48 -10.46 -5.39 -22.68
N GLY A 49 -10.32 -4.11 -23.01
CA GLY A 49 -11.22 -3.04 -22.55
C GLY A 49 -10.98 -2.64 -21.10
N PHE A 50 -9.74 -2.78 -20.61
CA PHE A 50 -9.37 -2.43 -19.23
C PHE A 50 -8.22 -1.42 -19.18
N TRP A 51 -8.38 -0.45 -18.31
CA TRP A 51 -7.30 0.39 -17.81
C TRP A 51 -6.53 -0.38 -16.75
N SER A 52 -5.19 -0.36 -16.79
CA SER A 52 -4.37 -1.07 -15.80
C SER A 52 -3.15 -0.29 -15.34
N LEU A 53 -2.76 -0.54 -14.08
CA LEU A 53 -1.51 -0.09 -13.47
C LEU A 53 -0.85 -1.26 -12.73
N LYS A 54 0.42 -1.52 -13.02
CA LYS A 54 1.27 -2.43 -12.25
C LYS A 54 2.17 -1.63 -11.32
N ARG A 55 2.20 -1.98 -10.04
CA ARG A 55 3.02 -1.31 -9.01
C ARG A 55 3.67 -2.33 -8.09
N GLU A 56 4.95 -2.15 -7.80
CA GLU A 56 5.65 -2.93 -6.78
C GLU A 56 5.45 -2.26 -5.42
N LEU A 57 4.68 -2.91 -4.54
CA LEU A 57 4.34 -2.40 -3.22
C LEU A 57 4.90 -3.33 -2.14
N PRO A 58 5.42 -2.80 -1.02
CA PRO A 58 5.75 -3.62 0.13
C PRO A 58 4.48 -4.15 0.79
N GLU A 59 4.61 -5.09 1.72
CA GLU A 59 3.47 -5.56 2.51
C GLU A 59 2.79 -4.41 3.26
N GLY A 60 1.46 -4.43 3.32
CA GLY A 60 0.68 -3.37 3.93
C GLY A 60 -0.67 -3.16 3.26
N GLN A 61 -1.42 -2.18 3.77
CA GLN A 61 -2.67 -1.73 3.17
C GLN A 61 -2.49 -0.32 2.63
N PHE A 62 -2.74 -0.15 1.34
CA PHE A 62 -2.55 1.10 0.63
C PHE A 62 -3.89 1.59 0.10
N GLU A 63 -4.40 2.67 0.68
CA GLU A 63 -5.59 3.33 0.15
C GLU A 63 -5.27 4.09 -1.14
N TYR A 64 -6.21 4.08 -2.08
CA TYR A 64 -6.10 4.78 -3.34
C TYR A 64 -7.47 5.16 -3.88
N LYS A 65 -7.49 6.02 -4.88
CA LYS A 65 -8.71 6.38 -5.59
C LYS A 65 -8.42 6.69 -7.04
N TYR A 66 -9.38 6.38 -7.90
CA TYR A 66 -9.31 6.71 -9.32
C TYR A 66 -9.66 8.17 -9.55
N ILE A 67 -9.08 8.74 -10.59
CA ILE A 67 -9.46 10.02 -11.15
C ILE A 67 -9.81 9.74 -12.61
N ILE A 68 -11.11 9.71 -12.91
CA ILE A 68 -11.65 9.37 -14.23
C ILE A 68 -12.11 10.67 -14.85
N ASP A 69 -11.49 11.08 -15.96
CA ASP A 69 -11.81 12.33 -16.65
C ASP A 69 -11.83 13.57 -15.71
N GLY A 70 -10.93 13.56 -14.71
CA GLY A 70 -10.80 14.61 -13.70
C GLY A 70 -11.63 14.42 -12.42
N GLU A 71 -12.51 13.41 -12.37
CA GLU A 71 -13.40 13.17 -11.23
C GLU A 71 -12.92 12.04 -10.31
N TRP A 72 -12.86 12.32 -9.01
CA TRP A 72 -12.47 11.37 -7.98
C TRP A 72 -13.53 10.29 -7.77
N THR A 73 -13.22 9.06 -8.19
CA THR A 73 -14.14 7.93 -8.21
C THR A 73 -13.52 6.73 -7.51
N HIS A 74 -14.28 6.04 -6.67
CA HIS A 74 -13.86 4.72 -6.17
C HIS A 74 -14.51 3.65 -7.05
N ASN A 75 -13.80 2.54 -7.27
CA ASN A 75 -14.28 1.40 -8.02
C ASN A 75 -15.03 0.45 -7.09
N GLU A 76 -16.34 0.29 -7.32
CA GLU A 76 -17.19 -0.62 -6.52
C GLU A 76 -16.85 -2.11 -6.71
N LEU A 77 -16.09 -2.45 -7.75
CA LEU A 77 -15.67 -3.83 -8.06
C LEU A 77 -14.34 -4.22 -7.40
N GLU A 78 -13.65 -3.27 -6.77
CA GLU A 78 -12.41 -3.50 -6.03
C GLU A 78 -12.64 -3.25 -4.53
N PRO A 79 -11.82 -3.81 -3.63
CA PRO A 79 -11.96 -3.55 -2.20
C PRO A 79 -11.92 -2.05 -1.89
N PHE A 80 -12.82 -1.60 -1.03
CA PHE A 80 -12.93 -0.20 -0.61
C PHE A 80 -13.27 -0.09 0.88
N ILE A 81 -12.94 1.07 1.44
CA ILE A 81 -13.17 1.42 2.85
C ILE A 81 -13.78 2.82 2.91
N GLY A 82 -14.72 3.00 3.84
CA GLY A 82 -15.36 4.28 4.12
C GLY A 82 -16.88 4.19 4.25
N PRO A 83 -17.56 5.34 4.37
CA PRO A 83 -16.95 6.68 4.42
C PRO A 83 -16.10 6.89 5.68
N ASN A 84 -14.98 7.59 5.55
CA ASN A 84 -14.19 8.05 6.69
C ASN A 84 -14.88 9.25 7.39
N LYS A 85 -14.25 9.84 8.42
CA LYS A 85 -14.81 10.97 9.18
C LYS A 85 -15.11 12.20 8.32
N ASP A 86 -14.42 12.34 7.19
CA ASP A 86 -14.59 13.44 6.23
C ASP A 86 -15.58 13.09 5.10
N GLY A 87 -16.22 11.92 5.17
CA GLY A 87 -17.19 11.46 4.17
C GLY A 87 -16.56 10.84 2.91
N HIS A 88 -15.26 10.55 2.92
CA HIS A 88 -14.56 9.99 1.76
C HIS A 88 -14.52 8.46 1.80
N THR A 89 -14.86 7.84 0.66
CA THR A 89 -14.65 6.42 0.39
C THR A 89 -13.46 6.25 -0.56
N ASN A 90 -12.56 5.34 -0.22
CA ASN A 90 -11.35 5.01 -0.98
C ASN A 90 -11.31 3.52 -1.30
N ASN A 91 -10.71 3.15 -2.42
CA ASN A 91 -10.28 1.76 -2.63
C ASN A 91 -9.04 1.46 -1.78
N TYR A 92 -8.72 0.18 -1.59
CA TYR A 92 -7.45 -0.21 -0.99
C TYR A 92 -6.85 -1.47 -1.60
N ALA A 93 -5.53 -1.50 -1.69
CA ALA A 93 -4.76 -2.68 -2.06
C ALA A 93 -4.12 -3.26 -0.80
N LYS A 94 -4.47 -4.51 -0.46
CA LYS A 94 -3.85 -5.25 0.65
C LYS A 94 -2.78 -6.19 0.11
N VAL A 95 -1.53 -5.93 0.46
CA VAL A 95 -0.36 -6.72 0.08
C VAL A 95 0.09 -7.54 1.27
N VAL A 96 0.09 -8.86 1.11
CA VAL A 96 0.53 -9.82 2.12
C VAL A 96 1.56 -10.74 1.50
N ASP A 97 2.67 -10.99 2.19
CA ASP A 97 3.67 -11.95 1.73
C ASP A 97 3.25 -13.40 1.97
N ASP A 98 3.84 -14.05 2.96
CA ASP A 98 3.45 -15.35 3.48
C ASP A 98 3.02 -15.17 4.95
N PRO A 99 1.71 -15.19 5.26
CA PRO A 99 1.22 -15.00 6.62
C PRO A 99 1.61 -16.16 7.55
N THR A 100 1.99 -17.33 7.01
CA THR A 100 2.38 -18.50 7.81
C THR A 100 3.88 -18.53 8.16
N SER A 101 4.65 -17.63 7.56
CA SER A 101 6.08 -17.46 7.87
C SER A 101 6.29 -16.79 9.24
N VAL A 102 7.51 -16.90 9.78
CA VAL A 102 7.90 -16.20 11.01
C VAL A 102 7.74 -14.69 10.88
N ASP A 103 8.09 -14.13 9.70
CA ASP A 103 7.91 -12.72 9.40
C ASP A 103 6.42 -12.35 9.32
N GLY A 104 5.59 -13.22 8.74
CA GLY A 104 4.14 -13.06 8.66
C GLY A 104 3.48 -13.01 10.04
N ALA A 105 3.81 -13.95 10.92
CA ALA A 105 3.32 -13.97 12.30
C ALA A 105 3.80 -12.75 13.10
N THR A 106 5.04 -12.31 12.88
CA THR A 106 5.59 -11.09 13.48
C THR A 106 4.83 -9.85 13.00
N ARG A 107 4.57 -9.74 11.70
CA ARG A 107 3.81 -8.64 11.09
C ARG A 107 2.37 -8.61 11.60
N GLU A 108 1.71 -9.76 11.75
CA GLU A 108 0.36 -9.85 12.31
C GLU A 108 0.31 -9.32 13.74
N ARG A 109 1.19 -9.80 14.63
CA ARG A 109 1.27 -9.32 16.01
C ARG A 109 1.52 -7.82 16.09
N LEU A 110 2.47 -7.31 15.30
CA LEU A 110 2.88 -5.91 15.35
C LEU A 110 1.94 -4.93 14.63
N THR A 111 0.93 -5.44 13.90
CA THR A 111 -0.12 -4.61 13.28
C THR A 111 -1.40 -4.55 14.13
N SER A 112 -1.42 -5.21 15.29
CA SER A 112 -2.51 -5.10 16.25
C SER A 112 -2.63 -3.69 16.85
N GLU A 113 -3.76 -3.39 17.50
CA GLU A 113 -4.03 -2.07 18.10
C GLU A 113 -3.03 -1.72 19.22
N ASP A 114 -2.57 -2.72 19.97
CA ASP A 114 -1.57 -2.58 21.04
C ASP A 114 -0.42 -3.58 20.83
N PRO A 115 0.54 -3.26 19.94
CA PRO A 115 1.58 -4.20 19.55
C PRO A 115 2.67 -4.29 20.62
N GLU A 116 2.80 -5.46 21.25
CA GLU A 116 3.90 -5.74 22.18
C GLU A 116 5.18 -6.13 21.45
N LEU A 117 6.27 -5.41 21.74
CA LEU A 117 7.63 -5.75 21.28
C LEU A 117 8.32 -6.70 22.26
N LEU A 118 8.84 -7.81 21.75
CA LEU A 118 9.69 -8.73 22.48
C LEU A 118 11.06 -8.10 22.77
N GLU A 119 11.76 -8.61 23.78
CA GLU A 119 13.05 -8.05 24.21
C GLU A 119 14.11 -8.09 23.10
N ASP A 120 14.18 -9.19 22.34
CA ASP A 120 15.10 -9.32 21.21
C ASP A 120 14.76 -8.37 20.05
N GLU A 121 13.48 -8.07 19.84
CA GLU A 121 13.01 -7.08 18.86
C GLU A 121 13.41 -5.66 19.28
N ARG A 122 13.26 -5.33 20.56
CA ARG A 122 13.72 -4.04 21.11
C ARG A 122 15.22 -3.87 20.91
N LEU A 123 16.01 -4.91 21.19
CA LEU A 123 17.46 -4.89 20.98
C LEU A 123 17.82 -4.68 19.50
N LYS A 124 17.13 -5.35 18.56
CA LYS A 124 17.33 -5.12 17.12
C LYS A 124 17.05 -3.68 16.71
N ILE A 125 15.98 -3.09 17.24
CA ILE A 125 15.62 -1.69 16.95
C ILE A 125 16.70 -0.75 17.51
N ILE A 126 17.15 -0.95 18.75
CA ILE A 126 18.23 -0.14 19.36
C ILE A 126 19.50 -0.22 18.49
N GLN A 127 19.90 -1.43 18.10
CA GLN A 127 21.06 -1.64 17.24
C GLN A 127 20.93 -0.91 15.89
N PHE A 128 19.75 -0.92 15.28
CA PHE A 128 19.48 -0.16 14.05
C PHE A 128 19.61 1.36 14.27
N LEU A 129 19.09 1.89 15.38
CA LEU A 129 19.19 3.34 15.67
C LEU A 129 20.64 3.78 15.95
N GLU A 130 21.44 2.92 16.60
CA GLU A 130 22.86 3.17 16.83
C GLU A 130 23.68 3.21 15.53
N THR A 131 23.35 2.39 14.53
CA THR A 131 24.04 2.44 13.23
C THR A 131 23.69 3.69 12.45
N CYS A 132 22.44 4.17 12.53
CA CYS A 132 22.05 5.46 11.94
C CYS A 132 22.81 6.63 12.58
N SER A 133 23.05 6.58 13.89
CA SER A 133 23.74 7.65 14.64
C SER A 133 25.24 7.76 14.33
N LYS A 134 25.85 6.70 13.77
CA LYS A 134 27.26 6.69 13.36
C LYS A 134 27.48 7.15 11.92
N ALA A 135 26.43 7.45 11.17
CA ALA A 135 26.50 7.88 9.77
C ALA A 135 26.86 9.36 9.56
N GLU A 136 27.27 10.06 10.63
CA GLU A 136 27.84 11.42 10.58
C GLU A 136 29.28 11.41 11.10
N VAL A 137 30.24 11.02 10.25
CA VAL A 137 31.62 11.58 10.20
C VAL A 137 32.15 11.49 8.77
#